data_AF-W2SHG3-F1
#
_entry.id   AF-W2SHG3-F1
#
_cell.length_a   1.000
_cell.length_b   1.000
_cell.length_c   1.000
_cell.angle_alpha   90.00
_cell.angle_beta   90.00
_cell.angle_gamma   90.00
#
_symmetry.space_group_name_H-M   'P 1'
#
loop_
_entity.id
_entity.type
_entity.pdbx_description
1 polymer ?
#
loop_
_entity_poly.entity_id
_entity_poly.type
_entity_poly.pdbx_seq_one_letter_code
_entity_poly.pdbx_strand_id
1 'polypeptide(L)'
;MLLLSFLLQLASAGQIPVPPIFTPCTFPSPVYDQHEHRMTCTTISRLPFICDLHHQLSYANLAGIELAYERYKPYFYQNNRTTLAVLIVLKSHSVRQLEAPTSAASVYEEQSYACLFENECNRVDSEVVLGFVNNVKIFIKVYAWKVYERWFALDDSCTRPNVLALMVLDGLINDARKIPYVRIHTGEPRLRFALGNIASEANNALVQGWPLQKAIEDMVDDIGHALRELHELKGEPRDHSVPRWARHAFLICFALVILALMVEWYIVRRKLGVQKSGQIKISAGKSKTHLMF
;
A
#
# COMPACT_ATOMS: atom_id res chain seq x y z
N MET A 1 -12.10 -57.82 23.15
CA MET A 1 -13.14 -57.06 22.42
C MET A 1 -13.52 -55.73 23.07
N LEU A 2 -13.66 -55.64 24.40
CA LEU A 2 -14.01 -54.37 25.10
C LEU A 2 -13.01 -53.21 24.89
N LEU A 3 -11.70 -53.48 24.75
CA LEU A 3 -10.71 -52.43 24.48
C LEU A 3 -10.80 -51.84 23.06
N LEU A 4 -11.24 -52.63 22.08
CA LEU A 4 -11.40 -52.16 20.71
C LEU A 4 -12.63 -51.23 20.58
N SER A 5 -13.70 -51.56 21.32
CA SER A 5 -14.92 -50.76 21.41
C SER A 5 -14.68 -49.39 22.03
N PHE A 6 -13.79 -49.31 23.04
CA PHE A 6 -13.45 -48.06 23.72
C PHE A 6 -12.57 -47.16 22.85
N LEU A 7 -11.64 -47.73 22.08
CA LEU A 7 -10.80 -47.00 21.12
C LEU A 7 -11.62 -46.46 19.93
N LEU A 8 -12.64 -47.19 19.48
CA LEU A 8 -13.56 -46.72 18.43
C LEU A 8 -14.51 -45.61 18.90
N GLN A 9 -14.90 -45.60 20.19
CA GLN A 9 -15.68 -44.48 20.76
C GLN A 9 -14.85 -43.20 20.93
N LEU A 10 -13.56 -43.32 21.26
CA LEU A 10 -12.63 -42.18 21.31
C LEU A 10 -12.30 -41.61 19.92
N ALA A 11 -12.39 -42.41 18.86
CA ALA A 11 -12.17 -41.95 17.48
C ALA A 11 -13.35 -41.13 16.91
N SER A 12 -14.55 -41.22 17.49
CA SER A 12 -15.73 -40.47 17.04
C SER A 12 -15.83 -39.06 17.66
N ALA A 13 -14.97 -38.71 18.61
CA ALA A 13 -15.04 -37.46 19.39
C ALA A 13 -14.09 -36.36 18.89
N GLY A 14 -13.62 -36.45 17.65
CA GLY A 14 -12.64 -35.51 17.09
C GLY A 14 -13.02 -35.03 15.69
N GLN A 15 -14.25 -34.54 15.49
CA GLN A 15 -14.46 -33.63 14.37
C GLN A 15 -13.65 -32.37 14.68
N ILE A 16 -12.49 -32.24 14.04
CA ILE A 16 -11.72 -30.99 14.01
C ILE A 16 -12.71 -29.93 13.52
N PRO A 17 -13.02 -28.88 14.31
CA PRO A 17 -13.98 -27.87 13.90
C PRO A 17 -13.49 -27.27 12.58
N VAL A 18 -14.30 -27.43 11.53
CA VAL A 18 -14.03 -26.80 10.24
C VAL A 18 -14.12 -25.30 10.48
N PRO A 19 -13.05 -24.52 10.28
CA PRO A 19 -13.10 -23.08 10.48
C PRO A 19 -14.15 -22.48 9.53
N PRO A 20 -14.92 -21.49 9.99
CA PRO A 20 -15.97 -20.89 9.19
C PRO A 20 -15.39 -20.26 7.92
N ILE A 21 -16.10 -20.44 6.82
CA ILE A 21 -15.79 -19.83 5.52
C ILE A 21 -16.73 -18.63 5.37
N PHE A 22 -16.16 -17.47 5.06
CA PHE A 22 -16.89 -16.23 4.93
C PHE A 22 -16.95 -15.77 3.48
N THR A 23 -18.14 -15.40 3.03
CA THR A 23 -18.33 -14.59 1.83
C THR A 23 -18.01 -13.12 2.14
N PRO A 24 -17.83 -12.24 1.13
CA PRO A 24 -17.64 -10.82 1.38
C PRO A 24 -18.76 -10.18 2.22
N CYS A 25 -19.99 -10.68 2.10
CA CYS A 25 -21.15 -10.14 2.80
C CYS A 25 -21.38 -10.73 4.19
N THR A 26 -20.91 -11.96 4.44
CA THR A 26 -21.04 -12.62 5.75
C THR A 26 -19.80 -12.46 6.62
N PHE A 27 -18.76 -11.77 6.14
CA PHE A 27 -17.56 -11.53 6.93
C PHE A 27 -17.88 -10.71 8.20
N PRO A 28 -17.48 -11.19 9.40
CA PRO A 28 -17.82 -10.57 10.66
C PRO A 28 -17.04 -9.27 10.85
N SER A 29 -17.77 -8.18 11.08
CA SER A 29 -17.20 -6.83 11.20
C SER A 29 -17.49 -6.19 12.55
N PRO A 30 -16.66 -5.23 13.00
CA PRO A 30 -16.90 -4.55 14.28
C PRO A 30 -18.24 -3.82 14.39
N VAL A 31 -18.82 -3.41 13.25
CA VAL A 31 -20.04 -2.60 13.21
C VAL A 31 -21.30 -3.44 13.08
N TYR A 32 -21.31 -4.43 12.20
CA TYR A 32 -22.51 -5.25 11.95
C TYR A 32 -22.63 -6.43 12.93
N ASP A 33 -21.51 -7.11 13.22
CA ASP A 33 -21.52 -8.42 13.88
C ASP A 33 -20.48 -8.47 15.01
N GLN A 34 -20.58 -7.55 15.97
CA GLN A 34 -19.54 -7.32 16.98
C GLN A 34 -19.19 -8.58 17.80
N HIS A 35 -20.18 -9.40 18.14
CA HIS A 35 -19.96 -10.61 18.94
C HIS A 35 -19.18 -11.66 18.15
N GLU A 36 -19.63 -11.97 16.93
CA GLU A 36 -18.96 -12.91 16.04
C GLU A 36 -17.56 -12.43 15.68
N HIS A 37 -17.42 -11.13 15.37
CA HIS A 37 -16.13 -10.51 15.14
C HIS A 37 -15.17 -10.77 16.29
N ARG A 38 -15.57 -10.57 17.55
CA ARG A 38 -14.69 -10.84 18.71
C ARG A 38 -14.34 -12.30 18.90
N MET A 39 -15.18 -13.23 18.44
CA MET A 39 -14.91 -14.67 18.54
C MET A 39 -13.97 -15.16 17.44
N THR A 40 -14.10 -14.63 16.22
CA THR A 40 -13.28 -15.03 15.07
C THR A 40 -11.94 -14.29 15.03
N CYS A 41 -11.96 -13.02 15.43
CA CYS A 41 -10.84 -12.11 15.31
C CYS A 41 -10.00 -12.10 16.59
N THR A 42 -8.74 -12.50 16.50
CA THR A 42 -7.80 -12.34 17.61
C THR A 42 -7.44 -10.87 17.74
N THR A 43 -8.15 -10.17 18.60
CA THR A 43 -7.89 -8.76 18.89
C THR A 43 -6.81 -8.65 19.95
N ILE A 44 -5.69 -8.04 19.59
CA ILE A 44 -4.60 -7.75 20.51
C ILE A 44 -4.94 -6.42 21.16
N SER A 45 -5.05 -6.38 22.49
CA SER A 45 -5.55 -5.20 23.21
C SER A 45 -4.80 -3.90 22.90
N ARG A 46 -3.50 -3.99 22.57
CA ARG A 46 -2.64 -2.87 22.17
C ARG A 46 -2.75 -2.49 20.70
N LEU A 47 -3.27 -3.37 19.85
CA LEU A 47 -3.42 -3.20 18.40
C LEU A 47 -4.87 -3.53 17.99
N PRO A 48 -5.86 -2.75 18.44
CA PRO A 48 -7.29 -3.05 18.21
C PRO A 48 -7.72 -2.94 16.74
N PHE A 49 -6.85 -2.39 15.88
CA PHE A 49 -7.06 -2.30 14.45
C PHE A 49 -6.63 -3.58 13.69
N ILE A 50 -5.92 -4.50 14.34
CA ILE A 50 -5.48 -5.76 13.72
C ILE A 50 -6.48 -6.86 14.02
N CYS A 51 -6.85 -7.57 12.97
CA CYS A 51 -7.62 -8.78 13.02
C CYS A 51 -6.84 -9.96 12.49
N ASP A 52 -6.41 -10.84 13.40
CA ASP A 52 -5.67 -12.04 13.06
C ASP A 52 -6.57 -13.27 13.22
N LEU A 53 -7.04 -13.82 12.09
CA LEU A 53 -7.96 -14.97 12.08
C LEU A 53 -7.26 -16.30 12.39
N HIS A 54 -5.93 -16.34 12.35
CA HIS A 54 -5.15 -17.58 12.46
C HIS A 54 -4.02 -17.49 13.50
N HIS A 55 -4.09 -16.52 14.40
CA HIS A 55 -3.14 -16.38 15.50
C HIS A 55 -1.67 -16.30 15.05
N GLN A 56 -1.39 -15.86 13.82
CA GLN A 56 -0.05 -15.76 13.25
C GLN A 56 0.87 -14.81 14.03
N LEU A 57 0.29 -13.83 14.72
CA LEU A 57 1.03 -12.84 15.50
C LEU A 57 1.18 -13.22 16.99
N SER A 58 0.61 -14.34 17.44
CA SER A 58 0.52 -14.67 18.88
C SER A 58 1.87 -14.81 19.58
N TYR A 59 2.91 -15.20 18.84
CA TYR A 59 4.28 -15.36 19.35
C TYR A 59 5.27 -14.36 18.72
N ALA A 60 4.77 -13.39 17.95
CA ALA A 60 5.62 -12.39 17.31
C ALA A 60 5.93 -11.22 18.26
N ASN A 61 7.07 -10.57 18.05
CA ASN A 61 7.36 -9.30 18.72
C ASN A 61 6.59 -8.16 18.02
N LEU A 62 5.66 -7.53 18.74
CA LEU A 62 4.76 -6.51 18.22
C LEU A 62 5.20 -5.08 18.55
N ALA A 63 6.30 -4.91 19.28
CA ALA A 63 6.76 -3.60 19.74
C ALA A 63 7.00 -2.60 18.59
N GLY A 64 7.47 -3.09 17.43
CA GLY A 64 7.66 -2.25 16.25
C GLY A 64 6.32 -1.74 15.69
N ILE A 65 5.32 -2.61 15.58
CA ILE A 65 3.97 -2.25 15.12
C ILE A 65 3.33 -1.26 16.09
N GLU A 66 3.46 -1.49 17.40
CA GLU A 66 2.96 -0.58 18.45
C GLU A 66 3.60 0.81 18.32
N LEU A 67 4.93 0.87 18.11
CA LEU A 67 5.65 2.13 17.93
C LEU A 67 5.20 2.87 16.66
N ALA A 68 5.06 2.17 15.54
CA ALA A 68 4.60 2.75 14.28
C ALA A 68 3.16 3.28 14.39
N TYR A 69 2.28 2.52 15.07
CA TYR A 69 0.90 2.94 15.32
C TYR A 69 0.83 4.18 16.22
N GLU A 70 1.54 4.18 17.36
CA GLU A 70 1.52 5.32 18.29
C GLU A 70 2.10 6.59 17.66
N ARG A 71 3.11 6.46 16.79
CA ARG A 71 3.70 7.60 16.03
C ARG A 71 2.65 8.36 15.21
N TYR A 72 1.71 7.65 14.59
CA TYR A 72 0.68 8.22 13.72
C TYR A 72 -0.74 8.12 14.27
N LYS A 73 -0.89 7.85 15.57
CA LYS A 73 -2.18 7.72 16.26
C LYS A 73 -3.17 8.86 16.00
N PRO A 74 -2.76 10.15 15.92
CA PRO A 74 -3.70 11.24 15.59
C PRO A 74 -4.36 11.11 14.21
N TYR A 75 -3.75 10.38 13.29
CA TYR A 75 -4.26 10.11 11.95
C TYR A 75 -5.02 8.79 11.87
N PHE A 76 -4.63 7.79 12.67
CA PHE A 76 -5.30 6.49 12.75
C PHE A 76 -6.55 6.47 13.65
N TYR A 77 -6.68 7.43 14.55
CA TYR A 77 -7.80 7.51 15.48
C TYR A 77 -8.40 8.91 15.48
N GLN A 78 -9.57 9.03 14.86
CA GLN A 78 -10.28 10.30 14.68
C GLN A 78 -11.74 10.13 15.11
N ASN A 79 -12.28 11.12 15.84
CA ASN A 79 -13.69 11.14 16.26
C ASN A 79 -14.14 9.86 17.00
N ASN A 80 -13.30 9.35 17.90
CA ASN A 80 -13.50 8.09 18.62
C ASN A 80 -13.62 6.83 17.76
N ARG A 81 -13.21 6.89 16.49
CA ARG A 81 -13.21 5.75 15.56
C ARG A 81 -11.81 5.51 15.02
N THR A 82 -11.46 4.24 14.83
CA THR A 82 -10.26 3.85 14.10
C THR A 82 -10.48 4.06 12.61
N THR A 83 -9.53 4.68 11.94
CA THR A 83 -9.52 4.86 10.47
C THR A 83 -8.68 3.79 9.78
N LEU A 84 -7.85 3.05 10.54
CA LEU A 84 -7.06 1.92 10.06
C LEU A 84 -7.68 0.59 10.50
N ALA A 85 -7.64 -0.39 9.60
CA ALA A 85 -7.92 -1.79 9.89
C ALA A 85 -6.95 -2.68 9.10
N VAL A 86 -6.39 -3.71 9.74
CA VAL A 86 -5.50 -4.69 9.12
C VAL A 86 -6.08 -6.07 9.36
N LEU A 87 -6.47 -6.75 8.30
CA LEU A 87 -7.05 -8.09 8.33
C LEU A 87 -6.05 -9.10 7.79
N ILE A 88 -5.69 -10.08 8.61
CA ILE A 88 -4.75 -11.15 8.29
C ILE A 88 -5.52 -12.45 8.15
N VAL A 89 -5.44 -13.02 6.96
CA VAL A 89 -6.13 -14.25 6.59
C VAL A 89 -5.13 -15.25 6.03
N LEU A 90 -5.10 -16.44 6.60
CA LEU A 90 -4.38 -17.57 6.05
C LEU A 90 -5.29 -18.36 5.10
N LYS A 91 -4.74 -18.76 3.96
CA LYS A 91 -5.33 -19.70 3.02
C LYS A 91 -4.45 -20.96 3.07
N SER A 92 -4.81 -21.98 3.82
CA SER A 92 -4.08 -23.25 3.81
C SER A 92 -4.78 -24.28 2.91
N HIS A 93 -4.06 -25.34 2.51
CA HIS A 93 -4.60 -26.40 1.65
C HIS A 93 -5.84 -27.08 2.28
N SER A 94 -5.99 -27.01 3.61
CA SER A 94 -7.12 -27.55 4.37
C SER A 94 -8.07 -26.50 4.94
N VAL A 95 -7.76 -25.20 4.80
CA VAL A 95 -8.52 -24.10 5.41
C VAL A 95 -8.60 -22.93 4.43
N ARG A 96 -9.74 -22.78 3.76
CA ARG A 96 -10.10 -21.56 3.02
C ARG A 96 -11.09 -20.80 3.88
N GLN A 97 -10.70 -19.68 4.46
CA GLN A 97 -11.63 -18.82 5.20
C GLN A 97 -12.33 -17.78 4.32
N LEU A 98 -11.78 -17.45 3.14
CA LEU A 98 -12.46 -16.61 2.17
C LEU A 98 -13.11 -17.51 1.11
N GLU A 99 -14.42 -17.42 1.02
CA GLU A 99 -15.19 -18.14 0.02
C GLU A 99 -15.02 -17.48 -1.35
N ALA A 100 -14.56 -18.26 -2.33
CA ALA A 100 -14.59 -17.87 -3.73
C ALA A 100 -15.86 -18.44 -4.37
N PRO A 101 -16.60 -17.63 -5.16
CA PRO A 101 -17.79 -18.11 -5.83
C PRO A 101 -17.44 -19.22 -6.82
N THR A 102 -18.35 -20.18 -6.98
CA THR A 102 -18.19 -21.30 -7.92
C THR A 102 -18.45 -20.89 -9.36
N SER A 103 -19.34 -19.92 -9.58
CA SER A 103 -19.73 -19.44 -10.91
C SER A 103 -20.25 -18.01 -10.86
N ALA A 104 -20.42 -17.36 -12.01
CA ALA A 104 -21.04 -16.04 -12.06
C ALA A 104 -22.53 -16.10 -11.66
N ALA A 105 -23.22 -17.21 -11.97
CA ALA A 105 -24.63 -17.40 -11.59
C ALA A 105 -24.80 -17.44 -10.07
N SER A 106 -23.90 -18.12 -9.35
CA SER A 106 -23.97 -18.18 -7.88
C SER A 106 -23.84 -16.81 -7.23
N VAL A 107 -23.08 -15.88 -7.83
CA VAL A 107 -22.96 -14.50 -7.35
C VAL A 107 -24.29 -13.73 -7.45
N TYR A 108 -25.11 -13.99 -8.46
CA TYR A 108 -26.41 -13.33 -8.64
C TYR A 108 -27.55 -14.01 -7.87
N GLU A 109 -27.48 -15.33 -7.69
CA GLU A 109 -28.56 -16.14 -7.12
C GLU A 109 -28.46 -16.31 -5.60
N GLU A 110 -27.24 -16.44 -5.06
CA GLU A 110 -27.07 -16.69 -3.63
C GLU A 110 -27.18 -15.40 -2.82
N GLN A 111 -28.00 -15.44 -1.76
CA GLN A 111 -28.19 -14.31 -0.85
C GLN A 111 -26.88 -13.92 -0.12
N SER A 112 -25.93 -14.84 0.00
CA SER A 112 -24.60 -14.61 0.58
C SER A 112 -23.76 -13.60 -0.21
N TYR A 113 -24.11 -13.30 -1.48
CA TYR A 113 -23.45 -12.28 -2.29
C TYR A 113 -24.34 -11.07 -2.60
N ALA A 114 -25.58 -11.03 -2.10
CA ALA A 114 -26.54 -9.97 -2.42
C ALA A 114 -26.03 -8.55 -2.11
N CYS A 115 -25.29 -8.39 -1.00
CA CYS A 115 -24.74 -7.09 -0.59
C CYS A 115 -23.72 -6.50 -1.60
N LEU A 116 -23.23 -7.31 -2.55
CA LEU A 116 -22.34 -6.82 -3.61
C LEU A 116 -23.03 -5.73 -4.45
N PHE A 117 -24.34 -5.83 -4.62
CA PHE A 117 -25.13 -4.99 -5.53
C PHE A 117 -25.89 -3.84 -4.84
N GLU A 118 -25.88 -3.79 -3.51
CA GLU A 118 -26.67 -2.82 -2.72
C GLU A 118 -26.03 -1.41 -2.63
N ASN A 119 -24.82 -1.19 -3.17
CA ASN A 119 -24.06 0.02 -2.91
C ASN A 119 -24.05 1.02 -4.09
N GLU A 120 -24.30 2.30 -3.79
CA GLU A 120 -24.26 3.41 -4.76
C GLU A 120 -22.84 3.90 -5.10
N CYS A 121 -21.88 3.75 -4.19
CA CYS A 121 -20.52 4.28 -4.31
C CYS A 121 -19.67 3.58 -5.37
N ASN A 122 -19.83 2.25 -5.51
CA ASN A 122 -19.22 1.49 -6.60
C ASN A 122 -20.20 0.42 -7.06
N ARG A 123 -20.54 0.44 -8.36
CA ARG A 123 -21.42 -0.57 -8.96
C ARG A 123 -20.63 -1.79 -9.39
N VAL A 124 -21.22 -2.96 -9.15
CA VAL A 124 -20.67 -4.24 -9.60
C VAL A 124 -21.32 -4.61 -10.92
N ASP A 125 -20.59 -4.35 -12.01
CA ASP A 125 -21.03 -4.70 -13.36
C ASP A 125 -20.69 -6.16 -13.70
N SER A 126 -21.25 -6.68 -14.79
CA SER A 126 -21.05 -8.06 -15.24
C SER A 126 -19.58 -8.42 -15.49
N GLU A 127 -18.76 -7.45 -15.93
CA GLU A 127 -17.31 -7.63 -16.08
C GLU A 127 -16.62 -7.82 -14.72
N VAL A 128 -17.04 -7.06 -13.70
CA VAL A 128 -16.50 -7.18 -12.34
C VAL A 128 -16.89 -8.53 -11.75
N VAL A 129 -18.12 -9.00 -11.97
CA VAL A 129 -18.57 -10.34 -11.54
C VAL A 129 -17.74 -11.43 -12.24
N LEU A 130 -17.57 -11.35 -13.56
CA LEU A 130 -16.78 -12.33 -14.30
C LEU A 130 -15.32 -12.36 -13.82
N GLY A 131 -14.75 -11.18 -13.53
CA GLY A 131 -13.43 -11.04 -12.93
C GLY A 131 -13.37 -11.57 -11.49
N PHE A 132 -14.42 -11.36 -10.70
CA PHE A 132 -14.53 -11.83 -9.32
C PHE A 132 -14.45 -13.36 -9.23
N VAL A 133 -15.04 -14.07 -10.20
CA VAL A 133 -14.97 -15.54 -10.28
C VAL A 133 -13.62 -16.03 -10.83
N ASN A 134 -13.12 -15.40 -11.89
CA ASN A 134 -12.02 -15.96 -12.69
C ASN A 134 -10.63 -15.40 -12.36
N ASN A 135 -10.53 -14.29 -11.63
CA ASN A 135 -9.28 -13.60 -11.38
C ASN A 135 -9.08 -13.30 -9.89
N VAL A 136 -8.08 -13.95 -9.29
CA VAL A 136 -7.74 -13.81 -7.85
C VAL A 136 -7.49 -12.35 -7.45
N LYS A 137 -6.89 -11.52 -8.31
CA LYS A 137 -6.66 -10.10 -8.00
C LYS A 137 -7.97 -9.31 -7.92
N ILE A 138 -8.93 -9.62 -8.79
CA ILE A 138 -10.25 -9.00 -8.78
C ILE A 138 -11.06 -9.55 -7.61
N PHE A 139 -11.01 -10.86 -7.34
CA PHE A 139 -11.57 -11.49 -6.15
C PHE A 139 -11.18 -10.76 -4.87
N ILE A 140 -9.87 -10.64 -4.61
CA ILE A 140 -9.36 -9.97 -3.40
C ILE A 140 -9.73 -8.49 -3.38
N LYS A 141 -9.75 -7.82 -4.54
CA LYS A 141 -10.16 -6.41 -4.64
C LYS A 141 -11.62 -6.20 -4.22
N VAL A 142 -12.55 -7.02 -4.72
CA VAL A 142 -13.98 -6.96 -4.38
C VAL A 142 -14.19 -7.34 -2.92
N TYR A 143 -13.50 -8.39 -2.44
CA TYR A 143 -13.57 -8.83 -1.06
C TYR A 143 -13.10 -7.73 -0.09
N ALA A 144 -11.91 -7.15 -0.31
CA ALA A 144 -11.38 -6.06 0.50
C ALA A 144 -12.29 -4.84 0.48
N TRP A 145 -12.86 -4.50 -0.68
CA TRP A 145 -13.81 -3.40 -0.78
C TRP A 145 -15.04 -3.64 0.09
N LYS A 146 -15.67 -4.82 0.02
CA LYS A 146 -16.90 -5.09 0.77
C LYS A 146 -16.67 -5.23 2.26
N VAL A 147 -15.56 -5.85 2.66
CA VAL A 147 -15.15 -5.88 4.06
C VAL A 147 -14.91 -4.45 4.58
N TYR A 148 -14.32 -3.56 3.77
CA TYR A 148 -14.11 -2.16 4.17
C TYR A 148 -15.43 -1.43 4.47
N GLU A 149 -16.48 -1.64 3.65
CA GLU A 149 -17.79 -1.02 3.88
C GLU A 149 -18.41 -1.50 5.18
N ARG A 150 -18.31 -2.83 5.44
CA ARG A 150 -18.79 -3.44 6.67
C ARG A 150 -17.99 -2.99 7.89
N TRP A 151 -16.68 -2.78 7.74
CA TRP A 151 -15.79 -2.45 8.84
C TRP A 151 -15.99 -1.04 9.39
N PHE A 152 -16.16 -0.06 8.50
CA PHE A 152 -16.19 1.35 8.90
C PHE A 152 -17.58 1.99 8.88
N ALA A 153 -18.59 1.27 8.37
CA ALA A 153 -19.91 1.80 8.01
C ALA A 153 -19.80 3.07 7.16
N LEU A 154 -20.00 2.90 5.86
CA LEU A 154 -20.08 4.03 4.95
C LEU A 154 -21.37 4.82 5.24
N ASP A 155 -21.21 6.13 5.47
CA ASP A 155 -22.33 7.08 5.37
C ASP A 155 -22.41 7.53 3.89
N ASP A 156 -23.42 8.32 3.53
CA ASP A 156 -23.67 8.79 2.14
C ASP A 156 -22.45 9.43 1.45
N SER A 157 -21.46 9.92 2.21
CA SER A 157 -20.17 10.34 1.69
C SER A 157 -19.26 9.14 1.42
N CYS A 158 -19.23 8.66 0.17
CA CYS A 158 -18.34 7.59 -0.32
C CYS A 158 -16.83 7.85 -0.12
N THR A 159 -16.47 9.08 0.24
CA THR A 159 -15.08 9.55 0.38
C THR A 159 -14.73 9.69 1.86
N ARG A 160 -14.11 8.65 2.43
CA ARG A 160 -13.51 8.68 3.77
C ARG A 160 -12.04 8.24 3.71
N PRO A 161 -11.13 8.91 4.43
CA PRO A 161 -9.72 8.53 4.49
C PRO A 161 -9.47 7.32 5.40
N ASN A 162 -10.44 6.41 5.51
CA ASN A 162 -10.24 5.14 6.19
C ASN A 162 -9.48 4.19 5.27
N VAL A 163 -8.71 3.28 5.85
CA VAL A 163 -7.82 2.35 5.17
C VAL A 163 -8.02 0.96 5.75
N LEU A 164 -8.36 -0.01 4.88
CA LEU A 164 -8.37 -1.43 5.21
C LEU A 164 -7.24 -2.12 4.44
N ALA A 165 -6.32 -2.76 5.14
CA ALA A 165 -5.33 -3.67 4.55
C ALA A 165 -5.80 -5.12 4.72
N LEU A 166 -6.02 -5.83 3.62
CA LEU A 166 -6.30 -7.27 3.59
C LEU A 166 -5.03 -8.02 3.18
N MET A 167 -4.52 -8.88 4.05
CA MET A 167 -3.37 -9.73 3.81
C MET A 167 -3.82 -11.19 3.74
N VAL A 168 -3.75 -11.78 2.55
CA VAL A 168 -4.06 -13.19 2.31
C VAL A 168 -2.76 -13.95 2.13
N LEU A 169 -2.39 -14.75 3.12
CA LEU A 169 -1.17 -15.55 3.14
C LEU A 169 -1.53 -16.99 2.76
N ASP A 170 -0.95 -17.54 1.69
CA ASP A 170 -1.20 -18.94 1.34
C ASP A 170 -0.14 -19.84 2.01
N GLY A 171 -0.55 -20.80 2.84
CA GLY A 171 0.35 -21.72 3.57
C GLY A 171 1.05 -21.15 4.81
N LEU A 172 2.03 -21.88 5.34
CA LEU A 172 2.91 -21.40 6.43
C LEU A 172 3.82 -20.29 5.88
N ILE A 173 4.03 -19.24 6.67
CA ILE A 173 4.99 -18.15 6.39
C ILE A 173 6.33 -18.79 6.01
N ASN A 174 6.86 -18.48 4.81
CA ASN A 174 8.09 -18.99 4.17
C ASN A 174 7.95 -20.15 3.14
N ASP A 175 6.75 -20.57 2.74
CA ASP A 175 6.61 -21.48 1.58
C ASP A 175 6.75 -20.73 0.24
N ALA A 176 7.90 -20.87 -0.43
CA ALA A 176 8.22 -20.21 -1.71
C ALA A 176 7.28 -20.59 -2.88
N ARG A 177 6.41 -21.60 -2.71
CA ARG A 177 5.45 -22.03 -3.75
C ARG A 177 4.13 -21.26 -3.70
N LYS A 178 3.95 -20.40 -2.70
CA LYS A 178 2.66 -19.77 -2.39
C LYS A 178 2.81 -18.26 -2.31
N ILE A 179 2.01 -17.56 -3.11
CA ILE A 179 2.16 -16.11 -3.30
C ILE A 179 1.24 -15.39 -2.29
N PRO A 180 1.79 -14.59 -1.36
CA PRO A 180 0.99 -13.74 -0.51
C PRO A 180 0.31 -12.65 -1.36
N TYR A 181 -0.89 -12.26 -0.93
CA TYR A 181 -1.63 -11.16 -1.55
C TYR A 181 -2.00 -10.13 -0.50
N VAL A 182 -1.34 -8.98 -0.56
CA VAL A 182 -1.64 -7.79 0.22
C VAL A 182 -2.43 -6.83 -0.68
N ARG A 183 -3.61 -6.43 -0.20
CA ARG A 183 -4.47 -5.45 -0.86
C ARG A 183 -4.89 -4.40 0.15
N ILE A 184 -4.57 -3.15 -0.14
CA ILE A 184 -5.03 -2.01 0.65
C ILE A 184 -6.18 -1.32 -0.08
N HIS A 185 -7.29 -1.10 0.62
CA HIS A 185 -8.49 -0.42 0.14
C HIS A 185 -8.76 0.85 0.93
N THR A 186 -9.22 1.89 0.26
CA THR A 186 -9.62 3.17 0.85
C THR A 186 -10.76 3.80 0.06
N GLY A 187 -11.62 4.54 0.76
CA GLY A 187 -12.64 5.40 0.16
C GLY A 187 -12.08 6.70 -0.40
N GLU A 188 -10.87 7.12 -0.01
CA GLU A 188 -10.24 8.37 -0.47
C GLU A 188 -9.42 8.15 -1.76
N PRO A 189 -9.87 8.67 -2.92
CA PRO A 189 -9.19 8.43 -4.19
C PRO A 189 -7.74 8.94 -4.23
N ARG A 190 -7.44 10.02 -3.50
CA ARG A 190 -6.10 10.64 -3.48
C ARG A 190 -5.03 9.72 -2.89
N LEU A 191 -5.42 8.83 -1.97
CA LEU A 191 -4.51 7.87 -1.35
C LEU A 191 -4.24 6.63 -2.21
N ARG A 192 -5.06 6.36 -3.24
CA ARG A 192 -5.01 5.09 -4.00
C ARG A 192 -3.66 4.80 -4.64
N PHE A 193 -2.95 5.83 -5.10
CA PHE A 193 -1.62 5.65 -5.69
C PHE A 193 -0.59 5.25 -4.63
N ALA A 194 -0.49 6.03 -3.54
CA ALA A 194 0.44 5.74 -2.44
C ALA A 194 0.17 4.36 -1.82
N LEU A 195 -1.08 4.06 -1.49
CA LEU A 195 -1.47 2.77 -0.91
C LEU A 195 -1.28 1.60 -1.89
N GLY A 196 -1.39 1.84 -3.20
CA GLY A 196 -1.05 0.85 -4.22
C GLY A 196 0.42 0.46 -4.20
N ASN A 197 1.31 1.44 -4.05
CA ASN A 197 2.74 1.22 -3.93
C ASN A 197 3.09 0.49 -2.62
N ILE A 198 2.53 0.95 -1.50
CA ILE A 198 2.74 0.33 -0.17
C ILE A 198 2.28 -1.13 -0.18
N ALA A 199 1.11 -1.43 -0.78
CA ALA A 199 0.65 -2.81 -0.91
C ALA A 199 1.59 -3.66 -1.77
N SER A 200 2.19 -3.10 -2.81
CA SER A 200 3.17 -3.80 -3.64
C SER A 200 4.48 -4.06 -2.88
N GLU A 201 4.93 -3.10 -2.08
CA GLU A 201 6.12 -3.22 -1.26
C GLU A 201 5.95 -4.27 -0.17
N ALA A 202 4.83 -4.25 0.55
CA ALA A 202 4.49 -5.27 1.54
C ALA A 202 4.40 -6.67 0.91
N ASN A 203 3.81 -6.80 -0.28
CA ASN A 203 3.82 -8.06 -1.03
C ASN A 203 5.24 -8.54 -1.35
N ASN A 204 6.09 -7.63 -1.84
CA ASN A 204 7.47 -7.96 -2.19
C ASN A 204 8.27 -8.37 -0.96
N ALA A 205 8.11 -7.69 0.18
CA ALA A 205 8.76 -8.04 1.44
C ALA A 205 8.38 -9.46 1.90
N LEU A 206 7.09 -9.81 1.84
CA LEU A 206 6.62 -11.15 2.20
C LEU A 206 7.13 -12.22 1.23
N VAL A 207 7.16 -11.95 -0.07
CA VAL A 207 7.74 -12.86 -1.09
C VAL A 207 9.24 -13.06 -0.86
N GLN A 208 9.95 -12.04 -0.38
CA GLN A 208 11.37 -12.13 0.01
C GLN A 208 11.60 -12.84 1.34
N GLY A 209 10.55 -13.31 2.03
CA GLY A 209 10.66 -14.03 3.30
C GLY A 209 10.83 -13.13 4.52
N TRP A 210 10.44 -11.87 4.44
CA TRP A 210 10.43 -11.01 5.62
C TRP A 210 9.42 -11.52 6.65
N PRO A 211 9.71 -11.41 7.96
CA PRO A 211 8.75 -11.77 8.99
C PRO A 211 7.46 -10.95 8.86
N LEU A 212 6.30 -11.59 9.05
CA LEU A 212 4.99 -10.96 8.88
C LEU A 212 4.85 -9.71 9.75
N GLN A 213 5.30 -9.76 11.01
CA GLN A 213 5.25 -8.62 11.92
C GLN A 213 6.06 -7.42 11.41
N LYS A 214 7.18 -7.68 10.72
CA LYS A 214 8.03 -6.61 10.17
C LYS A 214 7.39 -5.99 8.92
N ALA A 215 6.80 -6.82 8.06
CA ALA A 215 6.04 -6.34 6.92
C ALA A 215 4.82 -5.50 7.34
N ILE A 216 4.14 -5.89 8.43
CA ILE A 216 3.03 -5.11 9.00
C ILE A 216 3.55 -3.80 9.63
N GLU A 217 4.65 -3.85 10.38
CA GLU A 217 5.27 -2.65 10.96
C GLU A 217 5.56 -1.59 9.91
N ASP A 218 6.28 -1.96 8.84
CA ASP A 218 6.64 -1.03 7.77
C ASP A 218 5.40 -0.54 7.02
N MET A 219 4.46 -1.44 6.70
CA MET A 219 3.20 -1.06 6.07
C MET A 219 2.40 -0.07 6.92
N VAL A 220 2.32 -0.26 8.25
CA VAL A 220 1.62 0.67 9.14
C VAL A 220 2.35 2.01 9.20
N ASP A 221 3.68 2.02 9.25
CA ASP A 221 4.47 3.27 9.24
C ASP A 221 4.23 4.06 7.93
N ASP A 222 4.24 3.38 6.78
CA ASP A 222 4.04 4.00 5.46
C ASP A 222 2.60 4.50 5.25
N ILE A 223 1.59 3.73 5.69
CA ILE A 223 0.19 4.20 5.65
C ILE A 223 0.04 5.44 6.53
N GLY A 224 0.67 5.43 7.72
CA GLY A 224 0.65 6.57 8.63
C GLY A 224 1.30 7.81 8.02
N HIS A 225 2.41 7.62 7.31
CA HIS A 225 3.07 8.68 6.55
C HIS A 225 2.16 9.25 5.45
N ALA A 226 1.52 8.39 4.66
CA ALA A 226 0.61 8.80 3.59
C ALA A 226 -0.63 9.57 4.12
N LEU A 227 -1.20 9.12 5.24
CA LEU A 227 -2.33 9.82 5.89
C LEU A 227 -1.90 11.17 6.48
N ARG A 228 -0.72 11.23 7.08
CA ARG A 228 -0.15 12.48 7.57
C ARG A 228 0.04 13.48 6.43
N GLU A 229 0.63 13.05 5.32
CA GLU A 229 0.84 13.91 4.15
C GLU A 229 -0.49 14.39 3.56
N LEU A 230 -1.49 13.51 3.45
CA LEU A 230 -2.85 13.90 3.05
C LEU A 230 -3.43 15.00 3.95
N HIS A 231 -3.25 14.87 5.27
CA HIS A 231 -3.76 15.84 6.24
C HIS A 231 -3.01 17.17 6.18
N GLU A 232 -1.68 17.13 6.14
CA GLU A 232 -0.81 18.32 6.09
C GLU A 232 -0.99 19.11 4.79
N LEU A 233 -1.13 18.41 3.65
CA LEU A 233 -1.30 19.02 2.33
C LEU A 233 -2.77 19.26 1.96
N LYS A 234 -3.73 18.85 2.79
CA LYS A 234 -5.18 18.85 2.47
C LYS A 234 -5.50 18.15 1.14
N GLY A 235 -4.67 17.17 0.79
CA GLY A 235 -4.70 16.41 -0.46
C GLY A 235 -4.27 17.14 -1.73
N GLU A 236 -3.60 18.29 -1.60
CA GLU A 236 -2.82 18.85 -2.69
C GLU A 236 -1.52 18.04 -2.90
N PRO A 237 -1.02 17.95 -4.14
CA PRO A 237 0.27 17.33 -4.38
C PRO A 237 1.35 18.15 -3.68
N ARG A 238 2.37 17.44 -3.17
CA ARG A 238 3.51 18.09 -2.55
C ARG A 238 4.15 19.03 -3.57
N ASP A 239 4.23 20.31 -3.23
CA ASP A 239 4.83 21.28 -4.12
C ASP A 239 6.34 21.06 -4.15
N HIS A 240 6.82 20.32 -5.15
CA HIS A 240 8.23 20.19 -5.49
C HIS A 240 8.74 21.42 -6.25
N SER A 241 8.00 22.53 -6.27
CA SER A 241 8.47 23.75 -6.90
C SER A 241 9.79 24.20 -6.30
N VAL A 242 10.73 24.51 -7.19
CA VAL A 242 12.02 25.07 -6.81
C VAL A 242 11.75 26.34 -5.99
N PRO A 243 12.29 26.42 -4.76
CA PRO A 243 12.00 27.54 -3.88
C PRO A 243 12.36 28.84 -4.59
N ARG A 244 11.57 29.89 -4.33
CA ARG A 244 11.69 31.15 -5.09
C ARG A 244 13.13 31.65 -5.10
N TRP A 245 13.85 31.61 -3.98
CA TRP A 245 15.25 32.04 -3.91
C TRP A 245 16.17 31.28 -4.88
N ALA A 246 15.99 29.97 -5.06
CA ALA A 246 16.82 29.16 -5.95
C ALA A 246 16.54 29.49 -7.42
N ARG A 247 15.28 29.83 -7.76
CA ARG A 247 14.94 30.36 -9.09
C ARG A 247 15.63 31.70 -9.37
N HIS A 248 15.67 32.60 -8.39
CA HIS A 248 16.37 33.88 -8.53
C HIS A 248 17.88 33.69 -8.66
N ALA A 249 18.48 32.78 -7.87
CA ALA A 249 19.90 32.44 -7.98
C ALA A 249 20.26 31.88 -9.36
N PHE A 250 19.44 30.98 -9.91
CA PHE A 250 19.64 30.45 -11.26
C PHE A 250 19.59 31.55 -12.33
N LEU A 251 18.62 32.47 -12.26
CA LEU A 251 18.52 33.59 -13.20
C LEU A 251 19.72 34.54 -13.12
N ILE A 252 20.23 34.82 -11.91
CA ILE A 252 21.42 35.65 -11.73
C ILE A 252 22.65 34.96 -12.34
N CYS A 253 22.85 33.67 -12.06
CA CYS A 253 23.96 32.90 -12.65
C CYS A 253 23.88 32.90 -14.19
N PHE A 254 22.68 32.69 -14.74
CA PHE A 254 22.46 32.73 -16.19
C PHE A 254 22.80 34.10 -16.80
N ALA A 255 22.38 35.18 -16.15
CA ALA A 255 22.70 36.54 -16.59
C ALA A 255 24.22 36.82 -16.53
N LEU A 256 24.90 36.35 -15.48
CA LEU A 256 26.35 36.49 -15.35
C LEU A 256 27.12 35.73 -16.44
N VAL A 257 26.66 34.53 -16.82
CA VAL A 257 27.25 33.77 -17.93
C VAL A 257 27.08 34.52 -19.25
N ILE A 258 25.89 35.04 -19.54
CA ILE A 258 25.66 35.85 -20.75
C ILE A 258 26.57 37.08 -20.74
N LEU A 259 26.69 37.76 -19.61
CA LEU A 259 27.55 38.94 -19.49
C LEU A 259 29.02 38.58 -19.70
N ALA A 260 29.49 37.46 -19.14
CA ALA A 260 30.85 36.96 -19.36
C ALA A 260 31.12 36.66 -20.84
N LEU A 261 30.18 35.97 -21.52
CA LEU A 261 30.27 35.71 -22.96
C LEU A 261 30.27 36.99 -23.79
N MET A 262 29.45 37.98 -23.43
CA MET A 262 29.41 39.28 -24.09
C MET A 262 30.70 40.08 -23.89
N VAL A 263 31.28 40.05 -22.68
CA VAL A 263 32.56 40.69 -22.37
C VAL A 263 33.70 40.01 -23.13
N GLU A 264 33.74 38.67 -23.15
CA GLU A 264 34.72 37.91 -23.91
C GLU A 264 34.62 38.25 -25.41
N TRP A 265 33.41 38.19 -25.97
CA TRP A 265 33.15 38.57 -27.36
C TRP A 265 33.57 40.01 -27.68
N TYR A 266 33.26 40.95 -26.77
CA TYR A 266 33.64 42.36 -26.90
C TYR A 266 35.16 42.54 -26.87
N ILE A 267 35.86 41.90 -25.94
CA ILE A 267 37.33 41.97 -25.81
C ILE A 267 38.01 41.34 -27.03
N VAL A 268 37.55 40.16 -27.46
CA VAL A 268 38.10 39.46 -28.64
C VAL A 268 37.92 40.30 -29.90
N ARG A 269 36.73 40.89 -30.12
CA ARG A 269 36.52 41.80 -31.27
C ARG A 269 37.36 43.06 -31.18
N ARG A 270 37.50 43.68 -30.00
CA ARG A 270 38.31 44.89 -29.83
C ARG A 270 39.79 44.60 -30.11
N LYS A 271 40.34 43.46 -29.66
CA LYS A 271 41.73 43.08 -29.94
C LYS A 271 41.97 42.76 -31.43
N LEU A 272 41.02 42.12 -32.11
CA LEU A 272 41.09 41.89 -33.57
C LEU A 272 40.97 43.19 -34.38
N GLY A 273 40.19 44.17 -33.91
CA GLY A 273 40.08 45.50 -34.52
C GLY A 273 41.34 46.34 -34.39
N VAL A 274 42.01 46.29 -33.23
CA VAL A 274 43.24 47.06 -32.96
C VAL A 274 44.46 46.49 -33.73
N GLN A 275 44.52 45.18 -33.97
CA GLN A 275 45.58 44.60 -34.82
C GLN A 275 45.45 44.98 -36.31
N LYS A 276 44.26 45.36 -36.78
CA LYS A 276 44.06 45.77 -38.18
C LYS A 276 44.36 47.25 -38.45
N SER A 277 44.50 48.09 -37.41
CA SER A 277 44.70 49.54 -37.57
C SER A 277 46.14 50.02 -37.35
N GLY A 278 47.11 49.11 -37.18
CA GLY A 278 48.52 49.46 -37.09
C GLY A 278 49.35 48.63 -38.07
N GLN A 279 49.97 49.29 -39.05
CA GLN A 279 51.08 48.70 -39.80
C GLN A 279 52.22 48.36 -38.83
N ILE A 280 52.20 47.16 -38.27
CA ILE A 280 53.38 46.57 -37.65
C ILE A 280 53.63 45.28 -38.40
N LYS A 281 54.60 45.33 -39.33
CA LYS A 281 55.22 44.13 -39.89
C LYS A 281 55.84 43.36 -38.72
N ILE A 282 55.15 42.34 -38.24
CA ILE A 282 55.76 41.34 -37.37
C ILE A 282 56.70 40.54 -38.26
N SER A 283 57.99 40.87 -38.20
CA SER A 283 59.05 40.01 -38.71
C SER A 283 58.93 38.68 -37.96
N ALA A 284 58.52 37.64 -38.69
CA ALA A 284 58.51 36.28 -38.21
C ALA A 284 59.97 35.80 -38.05
N GLY A 285 60.60 36.21 -36.94
CA GLY A 285 61.78 35.55 -36.43
C GLY A 285 61.39 34.12 -36.05
N LYS A 286 61.90 33.15 -36.80
CA LYS A 286 61.78 31.72 -36.48
C LYS A 286 62.34 31.46 -35.08
N SER A 287 61.47 31.42 -34.07
CA SER A 287 61.82 30.87 -32.75
C SER A 287 61.58 29.37 -32.77
N LYS A 288 62.67 28.60 -32.74
CA LYS A 288 62.65 27.18 -32.37
C LYS A 288 62.43 27.13 -30.86
N THR A 289 61.19 26.95 -30.43
CA THR A 289 60.90 26.46 -29.08
C THR A 289 59.98 25.26 -29.21
N HIS A 290 60.59 24.11 -28.95
CA HIS A 290 59.97 22.80 -28.86
C HIS A 290 58.69 22.83 -28.03
N LEU A 291 57.63 22.23 -28.57
CA LEU A 291 56.55 21.65 -27.79
C LEU A 291 57.15 20.54 -26.90
N MET A 292 57.05 20.70 -25.59
CA MET A 292 57.06 19.57 -24.67
C MET A 292 55.63 19.42 -24.14
N PHE A 293 55.14 18.19 -24.25
CA PHE A 293 53.87 17.69 -23.74
C PHE A 293 53.80 17.80 -22.22
#